data_AF-A0A087TFM4-F1
#
_entry.id   AF-A0A087TFM4-F1
#
_cell.length_a   1.000
_cell.length_b   1.000
_cell.length_c   1.000
_cell.angle_alpha   90.00
_cell.angle_beta   90.00
_cell.angle_gamma   90.00
#
_symmetry.space_group_name_H-M   'P 1'
#
loop_
_entity.id
_entity.type
_entity.pdbx_description
1 polymer ?
#
loop_
_entity_poly.entity_id
_entity_poly.type
_entity_poly.pdbx_seq_one_letter_code
_entity_poly.pdbx_strand_id
1 'polypeptide(L)' 'MATLISWNCRGFHRNLIDIKNIINAHNPVCFAIQETNLKPEKPA' A
#
# COMPACT_ATOMS: atom_id res chain seq x y z
N MET A 1 -10.97 10.48 -14.88
CA MET A 1 -10.05 9.43 -15.36
C MET A 1 -9.74 8.53 -14.18
N ALA A 2 -9.85 7.20 -14.31
CA ALA A 2 -9.57 6.30 -13.19
C ALA A 2 -8.05 6.21 -12.96
N THR A 3 -7.61 6.43 -11.73
CA THR A 3 -6.19 6.35 -11.36
C THR A 3 -5.90 4.98 -10.77
N LEU A 4 -4.89 4.30 -11.32
CA LEU A 4 -4.40 3.00 -10.84
C LEU A 4 -2.94 3.18 -10.42
N ILE A 5 -2.59 2.75 -9.21
CA ILE A 5 -1.23 2.86 -8.69
C ILE A 5 -0.69 1.46 -8.37
N SER A 6 0.54 1.21 -8.80
CA SER A 6 1.33 0.06 -8.37
C SER A 6 2.61 0.56 -7.71
N TRP A 7 2.86 0.16 -6.47
CA TRP A 7 4.02 0.63 -5.71
C TRP A 7 4.62 -0.48 -4.83
N ASN A 8 5.94 -0.58 -4.88
CA ASN A 8 6.69 -1.46 -4.00
C ASN A 8 6.99 -0.74 -2.68
N CYS A 9 6.35 -1.15 -1.58
CA CYS A 9 6.48 -0.44 -0.31
C CYS A 9 7.66 -0.91 0.55
N ARG A 10 8.29 -2.04 0.24
CA ARG A 10 9.43 -2.58 1.01
C ARG A 10 9.17 -2.67 2.53
N GLY A 11 7.93 -3.00 2.91
CA GLY A 11 7.44 -3.11 4.28
C GLY A 11 6.24 -2.20 4.58
N PHE A 12 5.06 -2.79 4.76
CA PHE A 12 3.78 -2.07 4.88
C PHE A 12 3.74 -1.18 6.12
N HIS A 13 4.03 -1.75 7.30
CA HIS A 13 4.02 -1.01 8.56
C HIS A 13 5.06 0.13 8.64
N ARG A 14 6.17 0.02 7.88
CA ARG A 14 7.22 1.04 7.85
C ARG A 14 6.81 2.29 7.06
N ASN A 15 5.86 2.15 6.14
CA ASN A 15 5.52 3.19 5.18
C ASN A 15 4.04 3.62 5.23
N LEU A 16 3.38 3.46 6.38
CA LEU A 16 1.97 3.83 6.55
C LEU A 16 1.70 5.31 6.21
N ILE A 17 2.65 6.19 6.54
CA ILE A 17 2.56 7.63 6.23
C ILE A 17 2.60 7.86 4.72
N ASP A 18 3.53 7.21 4.01
CA ASP A 18 3.64 7.34 2.55
C ASP A 18 2.41 6.77 1.84
N ILE A 19 1.89 5.63 2.29
CA ILE A 19 0.65 5.05 1.77
C ILE A 19 -0.50 6.06 1.90
N LYS A 20 -0.64 6.70 3.08
CA LYS A 20 -1.67 7.72 3.30
C LYS A 20 -1.48 8.93 2.39
N ASN A 21 -0.24 9.39 2.22
CA ASN A 21 0.07 10.52 1.34
C ASN A 21 -0.25 10.20 -0.12
N ILE A 22 0.10 9.01 -0.61
CA ILE A 22 -0.20 8.56 -1.97
C ILE A 22 -1.72 8.49 -2.20
N ILE A 23 -2.48 7.94 -1.24
CA ILE A 23 -3.94 7.87 -1.33
C ILE A 23 -4.54 9.28 -1.41
N ASN A 24 -4.12 10.19 -0.52
CA ASN A 24 -4.64 11.55 -0.47
C ASN A 24 -4.26 12.38 -1.71
N ALA A 25 -3.07 12.18 -2.26
CA ALA A 25 -2.58 12.93 -3.40
C ALA A 25 -3.23 12.49 -4.72
N HIS A 26 -3.47 11.19 -4.89
CA HIS A 26 -3.86 10.62 -6.19
C HIS A 26 -5.29 10.10 -6.24
N ASN A 27 -5.93 9.91 -5.08
CA ASN A 27 -7.26 9.37 -4.93
C ASN A 27 -7.51 8.14 -5.85
N PRO A 28 -6.63 7.12 -5.80
CA PRO A 28 -6.66 6.03 -6.77
C PRO A 28 -7.89 5.15 -6.60
N VAL A 29 -8.42 4.65 -7.72
CA VAL A 29 -9.49 3.65 -7.74
C VAL A 29 -8.96 2.29 -7.28
N CYS A 30 -7.68 2.01 -7.53
CA CYS A 30 -7.00 0.81 -7.04
C CYS A 30 -5.53 1.12 -6.71
N PHE A 31 -5.07 0.58 -5.59
CA PHE A 31 -3.68 0.68 -5.14
C PHE A 31 -3.11 -0.72 -4.88
N ALA A 32 -2.29 -1.21 -5.80
CA ALA A 32 -1.55 -2.46 -5.66
C ALA A 32 -0.21 -2.23 -4.95
N ILE A 33 0.04 -2.94 -3.85
CA ILE A 33 1.25 -2.78 -3.03
C ILE A 33 2.07 -4.08 -3.04
N GLN A 34 3.38 -3.98 -3.28
CA GLN A 34 4.31 -5.12 -3.28
C GLN A 34 5.35 -5.04 -2.14
N GLU A 35 6.01 -6.17 -1.87
CA GLU A 35 6.98 -6.34 -0.76
C GLU A 35 6.43 -5.84 0.58
N THR A 36 5.18 -6.21 0.89
CA THR A 36 4.50 -5.75 2.11
C THR A 36 5.19 -6.23 3.39
N ASN A 37 5.96 -7.32 3.33
CA ASN A 37 6.62 -7.99 4.46
C ASN A 37 5.67 -8.30 5.62
N LEU A 38 4.37 -8.41 5.32
CA LEU A 38 3.35 -8.82 6.27
C LEU A 38 3.52 -10.32 6.50
N LYS A 39 3.53 -10.72 7.77
CA LYS A 39 3.46 -12.14 8.11
C LYS A 39 1.98 -12.54 8.08
N PRO A 40 1.64 -13.73 7.57
CA PRO A 40 0.30 -14.26 7.76
C PRO A 40 0.02 -14.31 9.26
N GLU A 41 -1.19 -13.94 9.66
CA GLU A 41 -1.63 -14.21 11.03
C GLU A 41 -1.49 -15.71 11.27
N LYS A 42 -0.84 -16.09 12.38
CA LYS A 42 -0.83 -17.49 12.78
C LYS A 42 -2.29 -17.89 13.03
N PRO A 43 -2.76 -19.02 12.48
CA PRO A 43 -4.04 -19.58 12.93
C PRO A 43 -3.96 -19.75 14.45
N ALA A 44 -4.98 -19.24 15.15
CA ALA A 44 -5.12 -19.41 16.60
C ALA A 44 -5.25 -20.89 16.98
#